data_AF-A0A7W9Q7L7-F1
#
_entry.id   AF-A0A7W9Q7L7-F1
#
_cell.length_a   1.000
_cell.length_b   1.000
_cell.length_c   1.000
_cell.angle_alpha   90.00
_cell.angle_beta   90.00
_cell.angle_gamma   90.00
#
_symmetry.space_group_name_H-M   'P 1'
#
loop_
_entity.id
_entity.type
_entity.pdbx_description
1 polymer ?
#
loop_
_entity_poly.entity_id
_entity_poly.type
_entity_poly.pdbx_seq_one_letter_code
_entity_poly.pdbx_strand_id
1 'polypeptide(L)'
;MDREERQGPGRPEPSERAERLRQYLSELERRIDARSLELLMRLLRELSVSPAVRGGTYELGMSPEERELFTPALQAELLVLFGLLTSKDERVVVDLGDSPHAKGMKVLVPQDRAHDPEFLHRHKERVAAEAAEREADRREVEAIARASGMDP
;
A
#
# COMPACT_ATOMS: atom_id res chain seq x y z
N MET A 1 51.95 2.03 -7.07
CA MET A 1 51.44 0.90 -6.28
C MET A 1 50.27 1.36 -5.40
N ASP A 2 49.30 1.99 -6.05
CA ASP A 2 47.93 1.49 -6.21
C ASP A 2 47.30 0.89 -4.96
N ARG A 3 46.78 1.79 -4.12
CA ARG A 3 45.64 1.49 -3.25
C ARG A 3 44.40 1.50 -4.15
N GLU A 4 44.08 0.35 -4.73
CA GLU A 4 42.77 0.11 -5.33
C GLU A 4 41.72 0.26 -4.22
N GLU A 5 41.13 1.46 -4.16
CA GLU A 5 39.86 1.71 -3.52
C GLU A 5 38.83 0.80 -4.19
N ARG A 6 38.59 -0.35 -3.56
CA ARG A 6 37.44 -1.20 -3.86
C ARG A 6 36.17 -0.44 -3.47
N GLN A 7 35.74 0.46 -4.34
CA GLN A 7 34.35 0.88 -4.42
C GLN A 7 33.55 -0.37 -4.83
N GLY A 8 33.18 -1.20 -3.85
CA GLY A 8 32.03 -2.08 -4.02
C GLY A 8 30.82 -1.21 -4.36
N PRO A 9 29.80 -1.73 -5.06
CA PRO A 9 28.60 -0.96 -5.40
C PRO A 9 27.88 -0.60 -4.09
N GLY A 10 28.26 0.54 -3.54
CA GLY A 10 27.78 1.05 -2.28
C GLY A 10 26.34 1.44 -2.45
N ARG A 11 25.50 0.94 -1.54
CA ARG A 11 24.11 1.39 -1.38
C ARG A 11 24.05 2.92 -1.56
N PRO A 12 23.12 3.46 -2.37
CA PRO A 12 23.07 4.90 -2.63
C PRO A 12 23.01 5.67 -1.32
N GLU A 13 23.77 6.76 -1.23
CA GLU A 13 23.85 7.59 -0.04
C GLU A 13 22.45 8.17 0.28
N PRO A 14 22.11 8.43 1.56
CA PRO A 14 20.80 8.97 1.93
C PRO A 14 20.43 10.26 1.19
N SER A 15 21.43 11.08 0.84
CA SER A 15 21.29 12.31 0.05
C SER A 15 20.89 12.03 -1.40
N GLU A 16 21.56 11.10 -2.08
CA GLU A 16 21.25 10.74 -3.47
C GLU A 16 19.85 10.15 -3.63
N ARG A 17 19.38 9.39 -2.63
CA ARG A 17 18.01 8.86 -2.64
C ARG A 17 16.97 9.95 -2.45
N ALA A 18 17.23 10.88 -1.53
CA ALA A 18 16.35 12.02 -1.31
C ALA A 18 16.28 12.93 -2.55
N GLU A 19 17.38 13.06 -3.30
CA GLU A 19 17.44 13.78 -4.57
C GLU A 19 16.60 13.07 -5.65
N ARG A 20 16.82 11.77 -5.85
CA ARG A 20 16.06 10.95 -6.81
C ARG A 20 14.56 10.94 -6.51
N LEU A 21 14.20 10.83 -5.23
CA LEU A 21 12.80 10.91 -4.79
C LEU A 21 12.18 12.27 -5.13
N ARG A 22 12.89 13.37 -4.84
CA ARG A 22 12.41 14.72 -5.16
C ARG A 22 12.22 14.92 -6.66
N GLN A 23 13.17 14.46 -7.46
CA GLN A 23 13.06 14.53 -8.92
C GLN A 23 11.87 13.70 -9.42
N TYR A 24 11.72 12.48 -8.92
CA TYR A 24 10.61 11.61 -9.29
C TYR A 24 9.25 12.22 -8.93
N LEU A 25 9.11 12.74 -7.71
CA LEU A 25 7.87 13.42 -7.29
C LEU A 25 7.56 14.63 -8.16
N SER A 26 8.56 15.43 -8.52
CA SER A 26 8.38 16.61 -9.37
C SER A 26 7.93 16.24 -10.79
N GLU A 27 8.40 15.11 -11.33
CA GLU A 27 7.96 14.60 -12.62
C GLU A 27 6.56 13.98 -12.53
N LEU A 28 6.29 13.27 -11.44
CA LEU A 28 5.02 12.63 -11.18
C LEU A 28 3.89 13.66 -11.05
N GLU A 29 4.11 14.73 -10.28
CA GLU A 29 3.21 15.89 -10.12
C GLU A 29 2.75 16.49 -11.46
N ARG A 30 3.56 16.40 -12.51
CA ARG A 30 3.25 16.95 -13.85
C ARG A 30 2.47 15.97 -14.72
N ARG A 31 2.45 14.69 -14.37
CA ARG A 31 1.87 13.59 -15.14
C ARG A 31 0.53 13.11 -14.60
N ILE A 32 0.32 13.18 -13.29
CA ILE A 32 -0.89 12.68 -12.63
C ILE A 32 -1.77 13.83 -12.15
N ASP A 33 -3.05 13.55 -11.96
CA ASP A 33 -3.96 14.52 -11.36
C ASP A 33 -3.67 14.70 -9.86
N ALA A 34 -4.07 15.86 -9.32
CA ALA A 34 -3.82 16.21 -7.94
C ALA A 34 -4.43 15.21 -6.93
N ARG A 35 -5.61 14.64 -7.22
CA ARG A 35 -6.26 13.68 -6.29
C ARG A 35 -5.50 12.36 -6.24
N SER A 36 -5.00 11.89 -7.39
CA SER A 36 -4.14 10.71 -7.46
C SER A 36 -2.82 10.92 -6.72
N LEU A 37 -2.23 12.11 -6.82
CA LEU A 37 -1.03 12.46 -6.07
C LEU A 37 -1.29 12.51 -4.55
N GLU A 38 -2.38 13.14 -4.13
CA GLU A 38 -2.79 13.19 -2.72
C GLU A 38 -2.97 11.78 -2.15
N LEU A 39 -3.62 10.89 -2.90
CA LEU A 39 -3.78 9.49 -2.54
C LEU A 39 -2.41 8.81 -2.36
N LEU A 40 -1.49 8.96 -3.32
CA LEU A 40 -0.14 8.39 -3.22
C LEU A 40 0.61 8.89 -1.98
N MET A 41 0.57 10.20 -1.73
CA MET A 41 1.23 10.79 -0.56
C MET A 41 0.62 10.30 0.75
N ARG A 42 -0.71 10.16 0.81
CA ARG A 42 -1.41 9.59 1.97
C ARG A 42 -0.97 8.15 2.23
N LEU A 43 -1.01 7.30 1.20
CA LEU A 43 -0.59 5.90 1.31
C LEU A 43 0.89 5.76 1.71
N LEU A 44 1.78 6.58 1.12
CA LEU A 44 3.20 6.61 1.49
C LEU A 44 3.41 7.01 2.95
N ARG A 45 2.65 7.98 3.46
CA ARG A 45 2.72 8.40 4.86
C ARG A 45 2.25 7.28 5.79
N GLU A 46 1.14 6.64 5.46
CA GLU A 46 0.61 5.51 6.22
C GLU A 46 1.62 4.34 6.27
N LEU A 47 2.23 4.01 5.13
CA LEU A 47 3.29 3.01 5.04
C LEU A 47 4.53 3.39 5.85
N SER A 48 4.91 4.67 5.85
CA SER A 48 6.08 5.16 6.60
C SER A 48 5.90 5.08 8.12
N VAL A 49 4.66 5.21 8.61
CA VAL A 49 4.33 5.15 10.04
C VAL A 49 4.06 3.71 10.50
N SER A 50 3.66 2.82 9.59
CA SER A 50 3.26 1.45 9.94
C SER A 50 4.46 0.51 10.17
N PRO A 51 4.60 -0.09 11.36
CA PRO A 51 5.67 -1.07 11.63
C PRO A 51 5.49 -2.37 10.83
N ALA A 52 4.30 -2.67 10.33
CA ALA A 52 4.02 -3.82 9.46
C ALA A 52 4.82 -3.75 8.14
N VAL A 53 5.20 -2.55 7.70
CA VAL A 53 6.05 -2.34 6.53
C VAL A 53 7.47 -2.89 6.72
N ARG A 54 7.89 -3.18 7.96
CA ARG A 54 9.23 -3.73 8.22
C ARG A 54 9.38 -5.23 7.94
N GLY A 55 8.30 -5.96 7.63
CA GLY A 55 8.40 -7.38 7.25
C GLY A 55 7.07 -8.12 7.03
N GLY A 56 5.93 -7.44 7.09
CA GLY A 56 4.61 -8.03 6.94
C GLY A 56 3.83 -7.48 5.75
N THR A 57 2.59 -7.97 5.65
CA THR A 57 1.58 -7.53 4.69
C THR A 57 0.90 -6.25 5.16
N TYR A 58 0.62 -5.32 4.25
CA TYR A 58 -0.07 -4.08 4.57
C TYR A 58 -1.32 -3.89 3.72
N GLU A 59 -2.47 -3.74 4.38
CA GLU A 59 -3.75 -3.41 3.74
C GLU A 59 -3.80 -1.92 3.45
N LEU A 60 -4.03 -1.55 2.18
CA LEU A 60 -4.18 -0.16 1.77
C LEU A 60 -5.59 0.30 2.13
N GLY A 61 -5.71 1.09 3.22
CA GLY A 61 -6.98 1.65 3.66
C GLY A 61 -7.45 2.76 2.71
N MET A 62 -8.40 2.45 1.83
CA MET A 62 -8.91 3.36 0.80
C MET A 62 -10.44 3.40 0.79
N SER A 63 -11.00 4.61 0.63
CA SER A 63 -12.42 4.84 0.36
C SER A 63 -12.83 4.27 -1.00
N PRO A 64 -14.14 4.10 -1.27
CA PRO A 64 -14.63 3.69 -2.58
C PRO A 64 -14.14 4.60 -3.72
N GLU A 65 -14.11 5.93 -3.52
CA GLU A 65 -13.64 6.87 -4.55
C GLU A 65 -12.13 6.76 -4.77
N GLU A 66 -11.36 6.56 -3.70
CA GLU A 66 -9.91 6.37 -3.80
C GLU A 66 -9.54 5.05 -4.51
N ARG A 67 -10.37 4.01 -4.37
CA ARG A 67 -10.18 2.75 -5.12
C ARG A 67 -10.32 2.94 -6.63
N GLU A 68 -11.18 3.86 -7.07
CA GLU A 68 -11.33 4.20 -8.49
C GLU A 68 -10.10 4.94 -9.02
N LEU A 69 -9.51 5.82 -8.19
CA LEU A 69 -8.27 6.55 -8.52
C LEU A 69 -7.04 5.64 -8.49
N PHE A 70 -7.06 4.55 -7.72
CA PHE A 70 -5.93 3.64 -7.55
C PHE A 70 -5.75 2.64 -8.71
N THR A 71 -5.60 3.21 -9.90
CA THR A 71 -5.36 2.52 -11.17
C THR A 71 -4.06 1.70 -11.15
N PRO A 72 -3.89 0.72 -12.05
CA PRO A 72 -2.63 -0.02 -12.18
C PRO A 72 -1.42 0.87 -12.43
N ALA A 73 -1.59 1.99 -13.15
CA ALA A 73 -0.55 2.99 -13.33
C ALA A 73 -0.15 3.59 -11.97
N LEU A 74 -1.11 4.02 -11.16
CA LEU A 74 -0.86 4.60 -9.85
C LEU A 74 -0.24 3.60 -8.86
N GLN A 75 -0.59 2.31 -8.96
CA GLN A 75 0.05 1.24 -8.19
C GLN A 75 1.53 1.10 -8.52
N ALA A 76 1.90 1.17 -9.81
CA ALA A 76 3.29 1.12 -10.23
C ALA A 76 4.07 2.33 -9.66
N GLU A 77 3.48 3.52 -9.68
CA GLU A 77 4.09 4.72 -9.10
C GLU A 77 4.31 4.57 -7.58
N LEU A 78 3.34 4.01 -6.86
CA LEU A 78 3.49 3.71 -5.42
C LEU A 78 4.68 2.77 -5.16
N LEU A 79 4.82 1.71 -5.96
CA LEU A 79 5.92 0.76 -5.82
C LEU A 79 7.28 1.40 -6.09
N VAL A 80 7.37 2.25 -7.12
CA VAL A 80 8.60 2.99 -7.42
C VAL A 80 8.96 3.93 -6.26
N LEU A 81 7.99 4.71 -5.77
CA LEU A 81 8.21 5.62 -4.64
C LEU A 81 8.62 4.86 -3.38
N PHE A 82 8.00 3.72 -3.12
CA PHE A 82 8.32 2.85 -1.99
C PHE A 82 9.74 2.26 -2.10
N GLY A 83 10.16 1.85 -3.30
CA GLY A 83 11.52 1.37 -3.56
C GLY A 83 12.59 2.47 -3.44
N LEU A 84 12.23 3.73 -3.75
CA LEU A 84 13.12 4.88 -3.54
C LEU A 84 13.27 5.23 -2.05
N LEU A 85 12.18 5.10 -1.28
CA LEU A 85 12.14 5.43 0.15
C LEU A 85 12.72 4.34 1.05
N THR A 86 12.58 3.08 0.68
CA THR A 86 12.97 1.95 1.52
C THR A 86 14.18 1.22 0.94
N SER A 87 15.11 0.81 1.81
CA SER A 87 16.23 -0.05 1.40
C SER A 87 15.84 -1.54 1.34
N LYS A 88 14.55 -1.83 1.48
CA LYS A 88 14.01 -3.15 1.80
C LYS A 88 13.40 -3.81 0.56
N ASP A 89 13.21 -5.12 0.68
CA ASP A 89 12.80 -6.09 -0.35
C ASP A 89 11.76 -5.56 -1.34
N GLU A 90 11.87 -6.01 -2.58
CA GLU A 90 10.91 -5.71 -3.65
C GLU A 90 9.50 -6.08 -3.17
N ARG A 91 8.57 -5.14 -3.32
CA ARG A 91 7.16 -5.32 -2.95
C ARG A 91 6.29 -5.20 -4.18
N VAL A 92 5.14 -5.86 -4.14
CA VAL A 92 4.14 -5.78 -5.18
C VAL A 92 2.76 -5.54 -4.57
N VAL A 93 1.92 -4.84 -5.32
CA VAL A 93 0.50 -4.68 -4.99
C VAL A 93 -0.24 -5.89 -5.55
N VAL A 94 -0.93 -6.62 -4.68
CA VAL A 94 -1.79 -7.75 -5.04
C VAL A 94 -3.23 -7.34 -4.81
N ASP A 95 -4.06 -7.59 -5.83
CA ASP A 95 -5.51 -7.51 -5.70
C ASP A 95 -6.03 -8.85 -5.17
N LEU A 96 -6.71 -8.85 -4.01
CA LEU A 96 -7.27 -10.07 -3.44
C LEU A 96 -8.51 -10.58 -4.19
N GLY A 97 -8.97 -9.84 -5.21
CA GLY A 97 -9.98 -10.25 -6.18
C GLY A 97 -11.44 -10.08 -5.72
N ASP A 98 -12.37 -10.62 -6.50
CA ASP A 98 -13.84 -10.45 -6.37
C ASP A 98 -14.51 -11.23 -5.22
N SER A 99 -13.82 -11.53 -4.13
CA SER A 99 -14.49 -12.15 -2.99
C SER A 99 -15.51 -11.18 -2.38
N PRO A 100 -16.73 -11.62 -2.02
CA PRO A 100 -17.80 -10.72 -1.60
C PRO A 100 -17.44 -9.79 -0.43
N HIS A 101 -16.46 -10.19 0.40
CA HIS A 101 -15.96 -9.41 1.54
C HIS A 101 -14.57 -8.78 1.33
N ALA A 102 -13.87 -9.09 0.23
CA ALA A 102 -12.54 -8.55 -0.08
C ALA A 102 -12.49 -7.87 -1.47
N LYS A 103 -13.65 -7.63 -2.08
CA LYS A 103 -13.79 -7.11 -3.44
C LYS A 103 -13.07 -5.76 -3.58
N GLY A 104 -12.05 -5.74 -4.43
CA GLY A 104 -11.23 -4.56 -4.72
C GLY A 104 -10.26 -4.16 -3.59
N MET A 105 -10.00 -5.05 -2.62
CA MET A 105 -8.97 -4.80 -1.62
C MET A 105 -7.58 -5.03 -2.23
N LYS A 106 -6.77 -3.97 -2.17
CA LYS A 106 -5.38 -4.01 -2.61
C LYS A 106 -4.45 -4.06 -1.42
N VAL A 107 -3.47 -4.93 -1.53
CA VAL A 107 -2.60 -5.26 -0.42
C VAL A 107 -1.15 -5.22 -0.91
N LEU A 108 -0.30 -4.59 -0.12
CA LEU A 108 1.13 -4.51 -0.39
C LEU A 108 1.83 -5.69 0.29
N VAL A 109 2.35 -6.62 -0.50
CA VAL A 109 3.06 -7.82 -0.03
C VAL A 109 4.52 -7.81 -0.50
N PRO A 110 5.44 -8.45 0.25
CA PRO A 110 6.77 -8.79 -0.25
C PRO A 110 6.69 -9.64 -1.53
N GLN A 111 7.56 -9.38 -2.52
CA GLN A 111 7.53 -10.06 -3.82
C GLN A 111 7.79 -11.57 -3.70
N ASP A 112 8.63 -12.01 -2.75
CA ASP A 112 8.87 -13.44 -2.46
C ASP A 112 7.57 -14.15 -2.02
N ARG A 113 6.69 -13.45 -1.31
CA ARG A 113 5.38 -13.94 -0.85
C ARG A 113 4.28 -13.77 -1.87
N ALA A 114 4.44 -12.90 -2.85
CA ALA A 114 3.45 -12.67 -3.90
C ALA A 114 3.28 -13.88 -4.83
N HIS A 115 4.29 -14.74 -4.90
CA HIS A 115 4.25 -15.99 -5.68
C HIS A 115 3.82 -17.21 -4.83
N ASP A 116 3.54 -17.03 -3.54
CA ASP A 116 3.09 -18.09 -2.64
C ASP A 116 1.55 -18.13 -2.58
N PRO A 117 0.89 -19.06 -3.32
CA PRO A 117 -0.56 -19.11 -3.39
C PRO A 117 -1.22 -19.48 -2.05
N GLU A 118 -0.56 -20.27 -1.20
CA GLU A 118 -1.10 -20.63 0.11
C GLU A 118 -1.08 -19.44 1.06
N PHE A 119 0.01 -18.65 1.02
CA PHE A 119 0.09 -17.40 1.77
C PHE A 119 -1.00 -16.43 1.34
N LEU A 120 -1.18 -16.22 0.03
CA LEU A 120 -2.21 -15.33 -0.50
C LEU A 120 -3.62 -15.83 -0.12
N HIS A 121 -3.87 -17.14 -0.18
CA HIS A 121 -5.16 -17.72 0.20
C HIS A 121 -5.46 -17.50 1.69
N ARG A 122 -4.53 -17.86 2.58
CA ARG A 122 -4.70 -17.64 4.03
C ARG A 122 -4.87 -16.17 4.38
N HIS A 123 -4.12 -15.30 3.70
CA HIS A 123 -4.24 -13.87 3.91
C HIS A 123 -5.60 -13.34 3.43
N LYS A 124 -6.07 -13.82 2.29
CA LYS A 124 -7.39 -13.50 1.75
C LYS A 124 -8.52 -13.95 2.69
N GLU A 125 -8.43 -15.15 3.25
CA GLU A 125 -9.41 -15.66 4.22
C GLU A 125 -9.43 -14.83 5.50
N ARG A 126 -8.26 -14.47 6.04
CA ARG A 126 -8.14 -13.59 7.21
C ARG A 126 -8.79 -12.24 6.96
N VAL A 127 -8.45 -11.60 5.84
CA VAL A 127 -9.00 -10.30 5.43
C VAL A 127 -10.51 -10.39 5.23
N ALA A 128 -11.01 -11.46 4.60
CA ALA A 128 -12.43 -11.67 4.41
C ALA A 128 -13.17 -11.86 5.75
N ALA A 129 -12.57 -12.57 6.70
CA ALA A 129 -13.13 -12.75 8.04
C ALA A 129 -13.20 -11.42 8.82
N GLU A 130 -12.12 -10.64 8.83
CA GLU A 130 -12.08 -9.32 9.46
C GLU A 130 -13.07 -8.34 8.81
N ALA A 131 -13.21 -8.38 7.49
CA ALA A 131 -14.19 -7.56 6.78
C ALA A 131 -15.64 -7.96 7.08
N ALA A 132 -15.90 -9.27 7.24
CA ALA A 132 -17.22 -9.77 7.63
C ALA A 132 -17.57 -9.37 9.07
N GLU A 133 -16.60 -9.38 9.98
CA GLU A 133 -16.75 -8.92 11.37
C GLU A 133 -17.10 -7.42 11.41
N ARG A 134 -16.36 -6.57 10.69
CA ARG A 134 -16.66 -5.13 10.62
C ARG A 134 -18.05 -4.82 10.04
N GLU A 135 -18.52 -5.59 9.07
CA GLU A 135 -19.86 -5.43 8.51
C GLU A 135 -20.93 -5.88 9.52
N ALA A 136 -20.68 -6.93 10.30
CA ALA A 136 -21.56 -7.34 11.39
C ALA A 136 -21.64 -6.25 12.45
N ASP A 137 -20.51 -5.69 12.86
CA ASP A 137 -20.44 -4.57 13.81
C ASP A 137 -21.18 -3.34 13.29
N ARG A 138 -21.01 -2.98 12.00
CA ARG A 138 -21.74 -1.85 11.40
C ARG A 138 -23.25 -2.07 11.45
N ARG A 139 -23.71 -3.29 11.11
CA ARG A 139 -25.14 -3.64 11.16
C ARG A 139 -25.69 -3.59 12.58
N GLU A 140 -24.91 -4.00 13.57
CA GLU A 140 -25.31 -3.92 14.98
C GLU A 140 -25.44 -2.46 15.42
N VAL A 141 -24.47 -1.60 15.09
CA VAL A 141 -24.53 -0.16 15.38
C VAL A 141 -25.72 0.50 14.67
N GLU A 142 -25.96 0.19 13.39
CA GLU A 142 -27.13 0.70 12.64
C GLU A 142 -28.46 0.23 13.27
N ALA A 143 -28.52 -1.02 13.75
CA ALA A 143 -29.70 -1.54 14.45
C ALA A 143 -29.92 -0.83 15.79
N ILE A 144 -28.86 -0.54 16.54
CA ILE A 144 -28.92 0.22 17.79
C ILE A 144 -29.33 1.68 17.53
N ALA A 145 -28.78 2.32 16.49
CA ALA A 145 -29.11 3.68 16.10
C ALA A 145 -30.61 3.80 15.75
N ARG A 146 -31.11 2.87 14.92
CA ARG A 146 -32.53 2.78 14.54
C ARG A 146 -33.43 2.49 15.74
N ALA A 147 -33.03 1.59 16.63
CA ALA A 147 -33.77 1.28 17.86
C ALA A 147 -33.78 2.45 18.86
N SER A 148 -32.77 3.31 18.82
CA SER A 148 -32.63 4.47 19.71
C SER A 148 -33.24 5.76 19.15
N GLY A 149 -33.87 5.70 17.97
CA GLY A 149 -34.47 6.88 17.31
C GLY A 149 -33.45 7.89 16.78
N MET A 150 -32.18 7.49 16.68
CA MET A 150 -31.12 8.24 16.02
C MET A 150 -31.09 7.73 14.58
N ASP A 151 -31.94 8.26 13.70
CA ASP A 151 -31.75 8.05 12.26
C ASP A 151 -30.37 8.61 11.85
N PRO A 152 -29.65 7.94 10.94
CA PRO A 152 -28.31 8.36 10.49
C PRO A 152 -28.30 9.73 9.80
#